data_AF-A0A5C5Z7Z9-F1
#
_entry.id   AF-A0A5C5Z7Z9-F1
#
_cell.length_a   1.000
_cell.length_b   1.000
_cell.length_c   1.000
_cell.angle_alpha   90.00
_cell.angle_beta   90.00
_cell.angle_gamma   90.00
#
_symmetry.space_group_name_H-M   'P 1'
#
loop_
_entity.id
_entity.type
_entity.pdbx_description
1 polymer ?
#
loop_
_entity_poly.entity_id
_entity_poly.type
_entity_poly.pdbx_seq_one_letter_code
_entity_poly.pdbx_strand_id
1 'polypeptide(L)'
;MFRSYFPLGFATLVCAGLSGCREQAPVAYEPNIVHAMKYEIQEGFSMDQASEDANWVVTEMFGTPNEPKIPSLSVEGDTPADIGLVSIDRLIRASGAPDEEGRGLYRKHCSLCHGLTGNGRGTTAAILNPYPRDYRMGIFKFKSTPLGAKPAREDLARAIRNGIAGTAMNKIAELSEEDVQALTDYVIFLSWRGELERSLIDDAIYDLDIEAGERIINSELANSSSEEDKETFDEQWGYAVDTASSIADSWLEAEEETIEVPDPPADLPVAGSYKEYTEMLQGEQAEAMKSSVEKGQAFFVGKIASCSKCHGEKGLGNGQTTDYDDWTKDWTSRIGLKPEERDTLVPLLARGALPPINAIPRNFAEGIFHGGSESEDLYRRITQGIDGTPMPAATFVDGEFEEADVWHLINFIRSLQTTDHDTSTDPEITEAVNP
;
A
#
# COMPACT_ATOMS: atom_id res chain seq x y z
N MET A 1 42.91 -63.86 52.98
CA MET A 1 42.21 -62.59 52.70
C MET A 1 42.13 -62.43 51.19
N PHE A 2 41.06 -62.93 50.58
CA PHE A 2 40.81 -62.81 49.14
C PHE A 2 40.06 -61.49 48.87
N ARG A 3 40.62 -60.62 48.04
CA ARG A 3 39.95 -59.42 47.51
C ARG A 3 39.27 -59.81 46.19
N SER A 4 37.94 -59.82 46.19
CA SER A 4 37.13 -60.01 44.98
C SER A 4 37.01 -58.70 44.20
N TYR A 5 37.19 -58.80 42.88
CA TYR A 5 36.88 -57.79 41.87
C TYR A 5 35.35 -57.66 41.70
N PHE A 6 34.84 -56.43 41.61
CA PHE A 6 33.49 -56.11 41.14
C PHE A 6 33.60 -55.27 39.85
N PRO A 7 32.87 -55.59 38.77
CA PRO A 7 32.92 -54.83 37.52
C PRO A 7 32.01 -53.60 37.59
N LEU A 8 32.49 -52.49 37.01
CA LEU A 8 31.72 -51.27 36.75
C LEU A 8 30.68 -51.56 35.65
N GLY A 9 29.39 -51.52 35.99
CA GLY A 9 28.30 -51.50 35.02
C GLY A 9 28.03 -50.07 34.56
N PHE A 10 28.22 -49.80 33.27
CA PHE A 10 27.76 -48.58 32.61
C PHE A 10 26.23 -48.63 32.50
N ALA A 11 25.52 -47.79 33.26
CA ALA A 11 24.10 -47.56 33.08
C ALA A 11 23.91 -46.53 31.95
N THR A 12 23.52 -47.01 30.77
CA THR A 12 23.10 -46.17 29.65
C THR A 12 21.78 -45.51 30.00
N LEU A 13 21.81 -44.21 30.32
CA LEU A 13 20.62 -43.40 30.53
C LEU A 13 19.96 -43.18 29.17
N VAL A 14 18.93 -43.96 28.85
CA VAL A 14 18.07 -43.71 27.68
C VAL A 14 17.18 -42.51 28.04
N CYS A 15 17.58 -41.32 27.60
CA CYS A 15 16.69 -40.16 27.55
C CYS A 15 15.58 -40.48 26.54
N ALA A 16 14.44 -40.96 27.03
CA ALA A 16 13.20 -40.96 26.27
C ALA A 16 12.85 -39.50 25.96
N GLY A 17 13.06 -39.09 24.70
CA GLY A 17 12.62 -37.80 24.20
C GLY A 17 11.11 -37.72 24.32
N LEU A 18 10.62 -36.83 25.17
CA LEU A 18 9.25 -36.36 25.11
C LEU A 18 9.16 -35.48 23.87
N SER A 19 8.77 -36.08 22.75
CA SER A 19 8.32 -35.39 21.55
C SER A 19 7.01 -34.68 21.87
N GLY A 20 7.09 -33.57 22.58
CA GLY A 20 5.96 -32.66 22.73
C GLY A 20 5.66 -32.07 21.36
N CYS A 21 4.55 -32.47 20.74
CA CYS A 21 3.94 -31.70 19.66
C CYS A 21 3.65 -30.32 20.23
N ARG A 22 4.52 -29.35 19.98
CA ARG A 22 4.20 -27.94 20.23
C ARG A 22 3.12 -27.60 19.21
N GLU A 23 1.87 -27.55 19.65
CA GLU A 23 0.76 -27.05 18.86
C GLU A 23 1.19 -25.68 18.33
N GLN A 24 1.33 -25.59 17.01
CA GLN A 24 1.76 -24.36 16.37
C GLN A 24 0.63 -23.36 16.56
N ALA A 25 0.95 -22.20 17.13
CA ALA A 25 -0.06 -21.15 17.34
C ALA A 25 -0.82 -20.88 16.03
N PRO A 26 -2.14 -20.64 16.10
CA PRO A 26 -2.93 -20.37 14.91
C PRO A 26 -2.34 -19.18 14.17
N VAL A 27 -2.30 -19.29 12.83
CA VAL A 27 -1.83 -18.21 11.97
C VAL A 27 -2.84 -17.07 12.06
N ALA A 28 -2.40 -15.89 12.47
CA ALA A 28 -3.24 -14.72 12.68
C ALA A 28 -2.70 -13.50 11.92
N TYR A 29 -3.57 -12.53 11.68
CA TYR A 29 -3.17 -11.21 11.17
C TYR A 29 -2.49 -10.41 12.27
N GLU A 30 -1.34 -9.81 11.97
CA GLU A 30 -0.64 -8.92 12.90
C GLU A 30 -1.49 -7.66 13.14
N PRO A 31 -1.69 -7.22 14.40
CA PRO A 31 -2.40 -5.98 14.70
C PRO A 31 -1.68 -4.73 14.15
N ASN A 32 -2.40 -3.61 14.07
CA ASN A 32 -1.87 -2.29 13.66
C ASN A 32 -1.00 -1.61 14.74
N ILE A 33 -0.01 -2.33 15.30
CA ILE A 33 0.77 -1.91 16.47
C ILE A 33 1.58 -0.61 16.27
N VAL A 34 2.00 -0.29 15.04
CA VAL A 34 2.67 1.00 14.74
C VAL A 34 1.68 2.16 14.80
N HIS A 35 0.45 1.93 14.33
CA HIS A 35 -0.63 2.92 14.33
C HIS A 35 -1.14 3.20 15.75
N ALA A 36 -1.27 2.17 16.59
CA ALA A 36 -1.55 2.36 18.01
C ALA A 36 -0.39 3.08 18.72
N MET A 37 0.86 2.67 18.47
CA MET A 37 2.03 3.26 19.12
C MET A 37 2.22 4.75 18.79
N LYS A 38 1.88 5.20 17.58
CA LYS A 38 2.01 6.64 17.26
C LYS A 38 1.13 7.50 18.18
N TYR A 39 -0.06 7.02 18.54
CA TYR A 39 -0.94 7.71 19.49
C TYR A 39 -0.46 7.57 20.92
N GLU A 40 0.06 6.41 21.33
CA GLU A 40 0.68 6.27 22.66
C GLU A 40 1.82 7.28 22.86
N ILE A 41 2.64 7.51 21.84
CA ILE A 41 3.70 8.52 21.87
C ILE A 41 3.12 9.95 21.91
N GLN A 42 2.08 10.21 21.13
CA GLN A 42 1.49 11.54 20.98
C GLN A 42 0.74 11.97 22.24
N GLU A 43 -0.11 11.09 22.78
CA GLU A 43 -1.03 11.39 23.88
C GLU A 43 -0.42 11.05 25.26
N GLY A 44 0.53 10.11 25.32
CA GLY A 44 1.26 9.77 26.54
C GLY A 44 0.58 8.74 27.45
N PHE A 45 -0.47 8.06 26.97
CA PHE A 45 -1.10 6.91 27.63
C PHE A 45 -1.10 5.67 26.73
N SER A 46 -1.30 4.49 27.33
CA SER A 46 -1.23 3.22 26.60
C SER A 46 -2.40 3.05 25.63
N MET A 47 -2.07 2.57 24.42
CA MET A 47 -3.06 2.21 23.39
C MET A 47 -3.30 0.70 23.30
N ASP A 48 -2.78 -0.09 24.24
CA ASP A 48 -2.84 -1.55 24.17
C ASP A 48 -4.29 -2.05 24.14
N GLN A 49 -5.17 -1.51 25.00
CA GLN A 49 -6.57 -1.94 25.05
C GLN A 49 -7.32 -1.60 23.75
N ALA A 50 -7.16 -0.39 23.22
CA ALA A 50 -7.75 0.00 21.95
C ALA A 50 -7.22 -0.86 20.80
N SER A 51 -5.92 -1.18 20.80
CA SER A 51 -5.34 -2.07 19.80
C SER A 51 -5.88 -3.51 19.91
N GLU A 52 -6.10 -4.02 21.11
CA GLU A 52 -6.69 -5.35 21.35
C GLU A 52 -8.15 -5.39 20.90
N ASP A 53 -8.93 -4.37 21.26
CA ASP A 53 -10.35 -4.25 20.90
C ASP A 53 -10.52 -4.17 19.38
N ALA A 54 -9.80 -3.26 18.72
CA ALA A 54 -9.83 -3.12 17.27
C ALA A 54 -9.41 -4.42 16.58
N ASN A 55 -8.35 -5.08 17.07
CA ASN A 55 -7.90 -6.35 16.50
C ASN A 55 -8.92 -7.47 16.68
N TRP A 56 -9.62 -7.51 17.82
CA TRP A 56 -10.70 -8.45 18.07
C TRP A 56 -11.85 -8.23 17.09
N VAL A 57 -12.32 -6.99 16.92
CA VAL A 57 -13.40 -6.65 15.97
C VAL A 57 -13.06 -7.17 14.57
N VAL A 58 -11.90 -6.79 14.05
CA VAL A 58 -11.53 -7.17 12.68
C VAL A 58 -11.25 -8.66 12.53
N THR A 59 -10.87 -9.37 13.60
CA THR A 59 -10.70 -10.82 13.58
C THR A 59 -12.05 -11.54 13.57
N GLU A 60 -13.02 -11.06 14.34
CA GLU A 60 -14.38 -11.62 14.32
C GLU A 60 -15.07 -11.40 12.97
N MET A 61 -14.99 -10.17 12.45
CA MET A 61 -15.61 -9.75 11.20
C MET A 61 -14.98 -10.42 9.96
N PHE A 62 -13.64 -10.43 9.87
CA PHE A 62 -12.93 -10.84 8.65
C PHE A 62 -12.26 -12.22 8.75
N GLY A 63 -12.26 -12.84 9.94
CA GLY A 63 -11.65 -14.14 10.16
C GLY A 63 -10.12 -14.11 10.19
N THR A 64 -9.51 -15.21 9.76
CA THR A 64 -8.06 -15.45 9.87
C THR A 64 -7.40 -15.63 8.50
N PRO A 65 -6.06 -15.57 8.40
CA PRO A 65 -5.34 -15.84 7.16
C PRO A 65 -5.63 -17.20 6.51
N ASN A 66 -6.10 -18.19 7.27
CA ASN A 66 -6.47 -19.50 6.76
C ASN A 66 -7.98 -19.69 6.60
N GLU A 67 -8.80 -18.86 7.25
CA GLU A 67 -10.26 -18.96 7.27
C GLU A 67 -10.84 -17.53 7.15
N PRO A 68 -10.77 -16.92 5.95
CA PRO A 68 -11.31 -15.59 5.75
C PRO A 68 -12.84 -15.60 5.80
N LYS A 69 -13.42 -14.52 6.31
CA LYS A 69 -14.87 -14.27 6.34
C LYS A 69 -15.17 -12.98 5.59
N ILE A 70 -16.32 -12.92 4.94
CA ILE A 70 -16.89 -11.63 4.53
C ILE A 70 -17.69 -11.11 5.73
N PRO A 71 -17.46 -9.87 6.18
CA PRO A 71 -18.19 -9.33 7.33
C PRO A 71 -19.68 -9.25 7.02
N SER A 72 -20.51 -9.63 7.98
CA SER A 72 -21.97 -9.45 7.87
C SER A 72 -22.29 -7.98 8.14
N LEU A 73 -22.41 -7.18 7.08
CA LEU A 73 -22.69 -5.75 7.18
C LEU A 73 -24.19 -5.48 7.32
N SER A 74 -24.76 -5.99 8.40
CA SER A 74 -26.15 -5.72 8.77
C SER A 74 -26.23 -5.63 10.29
N VAL A 75 -27.04 -4.69 10.78
CA VAL A 75 -27.44 -4.65 12.18
C VAL A 75 -28.45 -5.78 12.44
N GLU A 76 -28.55 -6.27 13.69
CA GLU A 76 -29.50 -7.33 14.04
C GLU A 76 -30.93 -7.00 13.55
N GLY A 77 -31.48 -7.86 12.69
CA GLY A 77 -32.85 -7.72 12.15
C GLY A 77 -32.93 -7.51 10.64
N ASP A 78 -31.83 -7.12 9.99
CA ASP A 78 -31.75 -6.97 8.54
C ASP A 78 -31.16 -8.22 7.86
N THR A 79 -31.58 -8.47 6.61
CA THR A 79 -30.93 -9.51 5.80
C THR A 79 -29.55 -9.00 5.39
N PRO A 80 -28.45 -9.72 5.65
CA PRO A 80 -27.12 -9.28 5.23
C PRO A 80 -27.13 -8.99 3.73
N ALA A 81 -26.86 -7.74 3.35
CA ALA A 81 -26.66 -7.41 1.95
C ALA A 81 -25.37 -8.08 1.50
N ASP A 82 -25.43 -8.91 0.45
CA ASP A 82 -24.22 -9.25 -0.29
C ASP A 82 -23.80 -7.99 -1.04
N ILE A 83 -22.90 -7.24 -0.41
CA ILE A 83 -22.36 -5.97 -0.94
C ILE A 83 -21.56 -6.24 -2.23
N GLY A 84 -21.17 -7.49 -2.49
CA GLY A 84 -20.55 -7.87 -3.75
C GLY A 84 -19.15 -7.29 -3.96
N LEU A 85 -18.55 -6.67 -2.93
CA LEU A 85 -17.22 -6.06 -3.01
C LEU A 85 -16.12 -7.10 -3.28
N VAL A 86 -16.22 -8.27 -2.65
CA VAL A 86 -15.30 -9.42 -2.83
C VAL A 86 -16.08 -10.73 -2.85
N SER A 87 -15.53 -11.75 -3.50
CA SER A 87 -16.11 -13.09 -3.56
C SER A 87 -15.46 -14.05 -2.57
N ILE A 88 -16.26 -14.76 -1.78
CA ILE A 88 -15.75 -15.73 -0.80
C ILE A 88 -14.92 -16.85 -1.45
N ASP A 89 -15.31 -17.33 -2.63
CA ASP A 89 -14.56 -18.37 -3.35
C ASP A 89 -13.16 -17.88 -3.76
N ARG A 90 -13.07 -16.61 -4.16
CA ARG A 90 -11.80 -15.95 -4.48
C ARG A 90 -10.94 -15.73 -3.23
N LEU A 91 -11.53 -15.33 -2.11
CA LEU A 91 -10.83 -15.22 -0.84
C LEU A 91 -10.30 -16.59 -0.36
N ILE A 92 -11.08 -17.65 -0.49
CA ILE A 92 -10.66 -19.01 -0.15
C ILE A 92 -9.47 -19.43 -1.01
N ARG A 93 -9.50 -19.17 -2.33
CA ARG A 93 -8.39 -19.46 -3.25
C ARG A 93 -7.11 -18.67 -2.91
N ALA A 94 -7.25 -17.43 -2.44
CA ALA A 94 -6.10 -16.59 -2.10
C ALA A 94 -5.49 -16.87 -0.71
N SER A 95 -6.34 -17.19 0.26
CA SER A 95 -6.01 -17.50 1.67
C SER A 95 -5.48 -18.93 1.87
N GLY A 96 -5.01 -19.27 3.06
CA GLY A 96 -4.52 -20.63 3.36
C GLY A 96 -3.02 -20.82 3.16
N ALA A 97 -2.51 -22.02 3.45
CA ALA A 97 -1.07 -22.28 3.38
C ALA A 97 -0.55 -22.30 1.93
N PRO A 98 0.70 -21.88 1.65
CA PRO A 98 1.22 -21.78 0.28
C PRO A 98 1.33 -23.13 -0.45
N ASP A 99 1.28 -24.24 0.30
CA ASP A 99 1.30 -25.62 -0.16
C ASP A 99 -0.09 -26.30 -0.14
N GLU A 100 -1.14 -25.58 0.24
CA GLU A 100 -2.52 -26.07 0.25
C GLU A 100 -3.10 -26.09 -1.17
N GLU A 101 -3.59 -27.25 -1.62
CA GLU A 101 -4.11 -27.41 -2.99
C GLU A 101 -5.33 -26.52 -3.24
N GLY A 102 -5.27 -25.72 -4.31
CA GLY A 102 -6.35 -24.79 -4.69
C GLY A 102 -6.43 -23.53 -3.82
N ARG A 103 -5.47 -23.32 -2.91
CA ARG A 103 -5.43 -22.21 -1.95
C ARG A 103 -4.02 -21.61 -1.84
N GLY A 104 -3.88 -20.56 -1.03
CA GLY A 104 -2.58 -20.02 -0.61
C GLY A 104 -1.89 -19.10 -1.61
N LEU A 105 -2.57 -18.62 -2.66
CA LEU A 105 -1.96 -17.77 -3.69
C LEU A 105 -1.26 -16.55 -3.10
N TYR A 106 -1.90 -15.85 -2.15
CA TYR A 106 -1.33 -14.63 -1.57
C TYR A 106 -0.07 -14.93 -0.78
N ARG A 107 -0.07 -16.00 0.01
CA ARG A 107 1.11 -16.40 0.78
C ARG A 107 2.26 -16.86 -0.11
N LYS A 108 1.94 -17.53 -1.22
CA LYS A 108 2.91 -17.99 -2.22
C LYS A 108 3.57 -16.85 -2.99
N HIS A 109 2.83 -15.78 -3.30
CA HIS A 109 3.29 -14.76 -4.25
C HIS A 109 3.47 -13.35 -3.68
N CYS A 110 2.73 -12.98 -2.64
CA CYS A 110 2.63 -11.58 -2.19
C CYS A 110 3.20 -11.38 -0.78
N SER A 111 2.95 -12.33 0.15
CA SER A 111 3.23 -12.14 1.58
C SER A 111 4.71 -11.94 1.93
N LEU A 112 5.63 -12.43 1.08
CA LEU A 112 7.06 -12.26 1.26
C LEU A 112 7.48 -10.78 1.27
N CYS A 113 6.79 -9.96 0.47
CA CYS A 113 7.01 -8.52 0.37
C CYS A 113 5.93 -7.73 1.12
N HIS A 114 4.65 -8.02 0.88
CA HIS A 114 3.54 -7.25 1.43
C HIS A 114 3.13 -7.64 2.86
N GLY A 115 3.73 -8.69 3.42
CA GLY A 115 3.38 -9.21 4.75
C GLY A 115 2.06 -9.99 4.74
N LEU A 116 1.82 -10.79 5.77
CA LEU A 116 0.61 -11.62 5.83
C LEU A 116 -0.68 -10.79 5.97
N THR A 117 -0.60 -9.68 6.71
CA THR A 117 -1.72 -8.76 6.92
C THR A 117 -1.76 -7.61 5.91
N GLY A 118 -0.94 -7.65 4.87
CA GLY A 118 -0.85 -6.55 3.90
C GLY A 118 -0.15 -5.29 4.42
N ASN A 119 0.65 -5.38 5.49
CA ASN A 119 1.32 -4.24 6.12
C ASN A 119 2.56 -3.72 5.39
N GLY A 120 2.89 -4.26 4.21
CA GLY A 120 4.08 -3.87 3.46
C GLY A 120 5.40 -4.30 4.13
N ARG A 121 5.34 -5.18 5.16
CA ARG A 121 6.49 -5.57 5.99
C ARG A 121 6.77 -7.08 5.93
N GLY A 122 6.62 -7.66 4.75
CA GLY A 122 7.06 -9.03 4.52
C GLY A 122 8.57 -9.18 4.78
N THR A 123 9.06 -10.40 4.91
CA THR A 123 10.45 -10.68 5.32
C THR A 123 11.53 -10.04 4.43
N THR A 124 11.20 -9.69 3.17
CA THR A 124 12.12 -9.01 2.25
C THR A 124 11.88 -7.50 2.17
N ALA A 125 10.81 -6.96 2.76
CA ALA A 125 10.37 -5.59 2.56
C ALA A 125 11.46 -4.54 2.89
N ALA A 126 12.16 -4.70 4.01
CA ALA A 126 13.10 -3.72 4.53
C ALA A 126 14.32 -3.46 3.62
N ILE A 127 14.61 -4.35 2.66
CA ILE A 127 15.72 -4.21 1.71
C ILE A 127 15.26 -3.70 0.33
N LEU A 128 13.98 -3.43 0.14
CA LEU A 128 13.42 -2.98 -1.14
C LEU A 128 13.31 -1.45 -1.16
N ASN A 129 13.56 -0.86 -2.32
CA ASN A 129 13.31 0.55 -2.57
C ASN A 129 12.61 0.70 -3.94
N PRO A 130 11.36 1.17 -3.99
CA PRO A 130 10.52 1.57 -2.86
C PRO A 130 10.07 0.39 -1.99
N TYR A 131 9.60 0.67 -0.76
CA TYR A 131 8.98 -0.35 0.08
C TYR A 131 7.68 -0.90 -0.53
N PRO A 132 7.35 -2.19 -0.29
CA PRO A 132 6.06 -2.75 -0.64
C PRO A 132 4.92 -1.94 -0.01
N ARG A 133 3.82 -1.79 -0.75
CA ARG A 133 2.65 -1.05 -0.28
C ARG A 133 2.06 -1.70 0.98
N ASP A 134 1.86 -0.90 2.02
CA ASP A 134 0.93 -1.19 3.12
C ASP A 134 -0.50 -0.90 2.64
N TYR A 135 -1.32 -1.94 2.51
CA TYR A 135 -2.71 -1.87 2.05
C TYR A 135 -3.63 -1.32 3.13
N ARG A 136 -3.25 -1.44 4.41
CA ARG A 136 -4.14 -1.14 5.54
C ARG A 136 -4.49 0.34 5.65
N MET A 137 -3.74 1.22 4.99
CA MET A 137 -4.07 2.65 4.91
C MET A 137 -5.13 2.97 3.86
N GLY A 138 -5.50 2.03 2.97
CA GLY A 138 -6.46 2.31 1.91
C GLY A 138 -5.96 3.24 0.80
N ILE A 139 -4.66 3.53 0.76
CA ILE A 139 -4.04 4.47 -0.19
C ILE A 139 -3.27 3.70 -1.27
N PHE A 140 -3.59 3.96 -2.55
CA PHE A 140 -2.96 3.30 -3.70
C PHE A 140 -2.43 4.32 -4.71
N LYS A 141 -1.17 4.14 -5.14
CA LYS A 141 -0.44 5.12 -5.98
C LYS A 141 -0.92 5.17 -7.43
N PHE A 142 -1.07 4.00 -8.05
CA PHE A 142 -1.21 3.87 -9.50
C PHE A 142 -2.62 3.44 -9.83
N LYS A 143 -3.51 4.43 -9.95
CA LYS A 143 -4.95 4.22 -10.12
C LYS A 143 -5.52 5.09 -11.23
N SER A 144 -6.77 4.88 -11.59
CA SER A 144 -7.47 5.60 -12.66
C SER A 144 -8.52 6.58 -12.13
N THR A 145 -8.71 6.63 -10.82
CA THR A 145 -9.63 7.51 -10.08
C THR A 145 -8.93 8.76 -9.51
N PRO A 146 -9.69 9.80 -9.09
CA PRO A 146 -9.13 11.04 -8.53
C PRO A 146 -8.30 10.84 -7.27
N LEU A 147 -7.48 11.83 -6.90
CA LEU A 147 -6.71 11.82 -5.65
C LEU A 147 -7.65 11.62 -4.43
N GLY A 148 -7.25 10.76 -3.49
CA GLY A 148 -8.05 10.42 -2.30
C GLY A 148 -9.10 9.31 -2.50
N ALA A 149 -9.56 9.03 -3.72
CA ALA A 149 -10.50 7.94 -4.00
C ALA A 149 -9.86 6.53 -3.89
N LYS A 150 -10.66 5.47 -3.81
CA LYS A 150 -10.14 4.10 -3.96
C LYS A 150 -9.69 3.83 -5.40
N PRO A 151 -8.75 2.90 -5.65
CA PRO A 151 -8.47 2.48 -7.01
C PRO A 151 -9.64 1.68 -7.57
N ALA A 152 -9.90 1.79 -8.87
CA ALA A 152 -10.76 0.83 -9.54
C ALA A 152 -10.13 -0.56 -9.48
N ARG A 153 -10.96 -1.60 -9.53
CA ARG A 153 -10.52 -2.99 -9.35
C ARG A 153 -9.56 -3.43 -10.46
N GLU A 154 -9.74 -2.92 -11.67
CA GLU A 154 -8.81 -3.17 -12.78
C GLU A 154 -7.44 -2.50 -12.58
N ASP A 155 -7.33 -1.42 -11.81
CA ASP A 155 -6.01 -0.85 -11.48
C ASP A 155 -5.16 -1.83 -10.66
N LEU A 156 -5.78 -2.46 -9.67
CA LEU A 156 -5.13 -3.51 -8.86
C LEU A 156 -4.82 -4.75 -9.70
N ALA A 157 -5.79 -5.21 -10.50
CA ALA A 157 -5.61 -6.37 -11.37
C ALA A 157 -4.46 -6.14 -12.38
N ARG A 158 -4.40 -4.95 -12.99
CA ARG A 158 -3.33 -4.54 -13.91
C ARG A 158 -1.96 -4.55 -13.22
N ALA A 159 -1.85 -4.02 -12.01
CA ALA A 159 -0.61 -4.04 -11.23
C ALA A 159 -0.16 -5.48 -10.87
N ILE A 160 -1.10 -6.37 -10.52
CA ILE A 160 -0.80 -7.77 -10.22
C ILE A 160 -0.38 -8.52 -11.50
N ARG A 161 -1.09 -8.29 -12.61
CA ARG A 161 -0.89 -8.96 -13.89
C ARG A 161 0.45 -8.60 -14.53
N ASN A 162 0.86 -7.34 -14.43
CA ASN A 162 2.00 -6.80 -15.16
C ASN A 162 3.20 -6.49 -14.26
N GLY A 163 3.00 -6.43 -12.94
CA GLY A 163 3.95 -5.82 -12.04
C GLY A 163 3.99 -4.29 -12.19
N ILE A 164 4.94 -3.67 -11.51
CA ILE A 164 5.20 -2.23 -11.49
C ILE A 164 6.63 -2.03 -11.95
N ALA A 165 6.79 -1.44 -13.14
CA ALA A 165 8.09 -1.24 -13.77
C ALA A 165 9.05 -0.47 -12.83
N GLY A 166 10.33 -0.85 -12.81
CA GLY A 166 11.34 -0.19 -11.98
C GLY A 166 11.19 -0.42 -10.47
N THR A 167 10.46 -1.46 -10.06
CA THR A 167 10.33 -1.88 -8.65
C THR A 167 10.53 -3.39 -8.51
N ALA A 168 10.54 -3.91 -7.27
CA ALA A 168 10.58 -5.34 -7.02
C ALA A 168 9.23 -6.07 -7.26
N MET A 169 8.14 -5.33 -7.50
CA MET A 169 6.83 -5.91 -7.83
C MET A 169 6.82 -6.34 -9.29
N ASN A 170 7.45 -7.47 -9.59
CA ASN A 170 7.55 -8.00 -10.94
C ASN A 170 6.31 -8.79 -11.34
N LYS A 171 6.07 -8.91 -12.66
CA LYS A 171 5.07 -9.85 -13.19
C LYS A 171 5.35 -11.26 -12.67
N ILE A 172 4.32 -11.88 -12.09
CA ILE A 172 4.37 -13.27 -11.64
C ILE A 172 4.10 -14.16 -12.85
N ALA A 173 4.97 -15.15 -13.09
CA ALA A 173 4.79 -16.10 -14.16
C ALA A 173 3.56 -16.98 -13.89
N GLU A 174 2.81 -17.30 -14.95
CA GLU A 174 1.75 -18.31 -14.94
C GLU A 174 0.52 -18.02 -14.05
N LEU A 175 0.28 -16.77 -13.65
CA LEU A 175 -1.02 -16.41 -13.06
C LEU A 175 -2.12 -16.49 -14.13
N SER A 176 -3.17 -17.26 -13.87
CA SER A 176 -4.41 -17.20 -14.65
C SER A 176 -5.18 -15.92 -14.32
N GLU A 177 -6.11 -15.51 -15.19
CA GLU A 177 -7.00 -14.39 -14.86
C GLU A 177 -7.82 -14.66 -13.58
N GLU A 178 -8.21 -15.91 -13.32
CA GLU A 178 -8.87 -16.25 -12.06
C GLU A 178 -7.97 -16.03 -10.84
N ASP A 179 -6.67 -16.33 -10.94
CA ASP A 179 -5.71 -16.07 -9.87
C ASP A 179 -5.48 -14.58 -9.67
N VAL A 180 -5.40 -13.80 -10.76
CA VAL A 180 -5.30 -12.34 -10.70
C VAL A 180 -6.50 -11.77 -9.97
N GLN A 181 -7.72 -12.18 -10.34
CA GLN A 181 -8.93 -11.70 -9.68
C GLN A 181 -9.02 -12.17 -8.22
N ALA A 182 -8.57 -13.38 -7.90
CA ALA A 182 -8.51 -13.85 -6.51
C ALA A 182 -7.54 -13.02 -5.65
N LEU A 183 -6.36 -12.69 -6.19
CA LEU A 183 -5.41 -11.82 -5.53
C LEU A 183 -5.93 -10.38 -5.41
N THR A 184 -6.62 -9.86 -6.43
CA THR A 184 -7.27 -8.54 -6.38
C THR A 184 -8.29 -8.46 -5.25
N ASP A 185 -9.23 -9.42 -5.18
CA ASP A 185 -10.21 -9.51 -4.09
C ASP A 185 -9.51 -9.57 -2.72
N TYR A 186 -8.43 -10.34 -2.62
CA TYR A 186 -7.70 -10.48 -1.35
C TYR A 186 -6.95 -9.21 -0.95
N VAL A 187 -6.42 -8.42 -1.90
CA VAL A 187 -5.82 -7.10 -1.62
C VAL A 187 -6.89 -6.12 -1.13
N ILE A 188 -8.06 -6.09 -1.76
CA ILE A 188 -9.20 -5.26 -1.32
C ILE A 188 -9.63 -5.68 0.09
N PHE A 189 -9.76 -6.99 0.34
CA PHE A 189 -10.09 -7.54 1.64
C PHE A 189 -9.09 -7.13 2.73
N LEU A 190 -7.78 -7.20 2.46
CA LEU A 190 -6.75 -6.77 3.43
C LEU A 190 -6.76 -5.25 3.65
N SER A 191 -7.04 -4.46 2.61
CA SER A 191 -7.25 -3.01 2.73
C SER A 191 -8.43 -2.73 3.63
N TRP A 192 -9.59 -3.29 3.31
CA TRP A 192 -10.84 -3.07 4.05
C TRP A 192 -10.71 -3.44 5.53
N ARG A 193 -10.19 -4.64 5.82
CA ARG A 193 -9.90 -5.08 7.19
C ARG A 193 -8.95 -4.11 7.91
N GLY A 194 -7.87 -3.72 7.23
CA GLY A 194 -6.83 -2.87 7.82
C GLY A 194 -7.28 -1.43 8.07
N GLU A 195 -8.11 -0.90 7.19
CA GLU A 195 -8.71 0.42 7.31
C GLU A 195 -9.70 0.48 8.45
N LEU A 196 -10.54 -0.56 8.62
CA LEU A 196 -11.42 -0.67 9.77
C LEU A 196 -10.62 -0.68 11.07
N GLU A 197 -9.59 -1.53 11.16
CA GLU A 197 -8.74 -1.61 12.37
C GLU A 197 -8.12 -0.26 12.71
N ARG A 198 -7.66 0.49 11.71
CA ARG A 198 -7.08 1.83 11.90
C ARG A 198 -8.10 2.87 12.30
N SER A 199 -9.28 2.85 11.68
CA SER A 199 -10.37 3.78 11.98
C SER A 199 -10.84 3.60 13.42
N LEU A 200 -11.06 2.35 13.86
CA LEU A 200 -11.42 2.07 15.26
C LEU A 200 -10.36 2.56 16.26
N ILE A 201 -9.07 2.46 15.92
CA ILE A 201 -7.97 3.01 16.74
C ILE A 201 -7.96 4.54 16.71
N ASP A 202 -8.28 5.17 15.58
CA ASP A 202 -8.41 6.63 15.47
C ASP A 202 -9.57 7.13 16.34
N ASP A 203 -10.71 6.45 16.29
CA ASP A 203 -11.93 6.83 17.04
C ASP A 203 -11.75 6.64 18.55
N ALA A 204 -10.92 5.69 18.97
CA ALA A 204 -10.51 5.57 20.36
C ALA A 204 -9.78 6.82 20.91
N ILE A 205 -9.23 7.66 20.03
CA ILE A 205 -8.59 8.93 20.40
C ILE A 205 -9.54 10.11 20.24
N TYR A 206 -10.31 10.14 19.15
CA TYR A 206 -11.09 11.32 18.79
C TYR A 206 -12.52 11.31 19.34
N ASP A 207 -13.09 10.12 19.56
CA ASP A 207 -14.51 9.96 19.87
C ASP A 207 -14.77 9.24 21.21
N LEU A 208 -13.77 8.58 21.81
CA LEU A 208 -13.89 7.87 23.08
C LEU A 208 -12.97 8.44 24.17
N ASP A 209 -13.42 8.42 25.42
CA ASP A 209 -12.60 8.68 26.61
C ASP A 209 -12.01 7.36 27.16
N ILE A 210 -11.01 6.84 26.44
CA ILE A 210 -10.35 5.58 26.81
C ILE A 210 -9.55 5.68 28.12
N GLU A 211 -9.15 6.88 28.55
CA GLU A 211 -8.56 7.10 29.88
C GLU A 211 -9.60 6.92 30.99
N ALA A 212 -10.85 7.34 30.76
CA ALA A 212 -11.97 7.07 31.66
C ALA A 212 -12.49 5.62 31.58
N GLY A 213 -11.94 4.80 30.68
CA GLY A 213 -12.26 3.38 30.54
C GLY A 213 -13.34 3.08 29.50
N GLU A 214 -13.67 4.04 28.62
CA GLU A 214 -14.44 3.74 27.42
C GLU A 214 -13.66 2.78 26.51
N ARG A 215 -14.39 2.02 25.69
CA ARG A 215 -13.85 0.90 24.92
C ARG A 215 -14.42 0.97 23.51
N ILE A 216 -13.58 0.65 22.52
CA ILE A 216 -14.04 0.42 21.15
C ILE A 216 -15.07 -0.71 21.17
N ILE A 217 -14.73 -1.80 21.85
CA ILE A 217 -15.65 -2.89 22.10
C ILE A 217 -15.27 -3.64 23.37
N ASN A 218 -16.27 -4.07 24.14
CA ASN A 218 -16.06 -5.01 25.24
C ASN A 218 -16.52 -6.41 24.83
N SER A 219 -15.59 -7.23 24.34
CA SER A 219 -15.87 -8.58 23.84
C SER A 219 -16.42 -9.55 24.90
N GLU A 220 -16.24 -9.26 26.19
CA GLU A 220 -16.82 -10.07 27.28
C GLU A 220 -18.35 -9.95 27.33
N LEU A 221 -18.92 -8.85 26.82
CA LEU A 221 -20.35 -8.59 26.80
C LEU A 221 -21.08 -9.34 25.68
N ALA A 222 -20.37 -9.81 24.65
CA ALA A 222 -20.94 -10.47 23.47
C ALA A 222 -21.86 -11.67 23.81
N ASN A 223 -21.62 -12.33 24.94
CA ASN A 223 -22.41 -13.47 25.40
C ASN A 223 -23.08 -13.21 26.76
N SER A 224 -23.20 -11.94 27.17
CA SER A 224 -23.84 -11.59 28.44
C SER A 224 -25.33 -11.97 28.43
N SER A 225 -25.83 -12.38 29.58
CA SER A 225 -27.27 -12.58 29.80
C SER A 225 -28.00 -11.32 30.23
N SER A 226 -27.27 -10.23 30.53
CA SER A 226 -27.84 -8.92 30.88
C SER A 226 -28.26 -8.19 29.61
N GLU A 227 -29.48 -7.64 29.60
CA GLU A 227 -29.96 -6.86 28.44
C GLU A 227 -29.20 -5.54 28.28
N GLU A 228 -28.77 -4.91 29.38
CA GLU A 228 -27.96 -3.68 29.36
C GLU A 228 -26.56 -3.93 28.75
N ASP A 229 -25.95 -5.07 29.08
CA ASP A 229 -24.64 -5.45 28.54
C ASP A 229 -24.72 -5.75 27.05
N LYS A 230 -25.80 -6.42 26.61
CA LYS A 230 -26.06 -6.68 25.19
C LYS A 230 -26.29 -5.39 24.42
N GLU A 231 -27.13 -4.48 24.94
CA GLU A 231 -27.38 -3.18 24.31
C GLU A 231 -26.08 -2.39 24.13
N THR A 232 -25.20 -2.41 25.14
CA THR A 232 -23.88 -1.78 25.06
C THR A 232 -23.00 -2.44 23.98
N PHE A 233 -22.97 -3.78 23.94
CA PHE A 233 -22.20 -4.51 22.94
C PHE A 233 -22.72 -4.24 21.51
N ASP A 234 -24.04 -4.23 21.34
CA ASP A 234 -24.69 -4.03 20.05
C ASP A 234 -24.46 -2.60 19.52
N GLU A 235 -24.43 -1.60 20.40
CA GLU A 235 -24.06 -0.22 20.03
C GLU A 235 -22.60 -0.14 19.55
N GLN A 236 -21.67 -0.72 20.32
CA GLN A 236 -20.24 -0.77 19.97
C GLN A 236 -19.99 -1.53 18.67
N TRP A 237 -20.65 -2.69 18.49
CA TRP A 237 -20.56 -3.48 17.28
C TRP A 237 -21.19 -2.78 16.07
N GLY A 238 -22.33 -2.10 16.28
CA GLY A 238 -23.02 -1.30 15.27
C GLY A 238 -22.12 -0.22 14.68
N TYR A 239 -21.37 0.49 15.53
CA TYR A 239 -20.39 1.48 15.06
C TYR A 239 -19.31 0.87 14.15
N ALA A 240 -18.79 -0.30 14.51
CA ALA A 240 -17.83 -1.01 13.67
C ALA A 240 -18.45 -1.48 12.34
N VAL A 241 -19.71 -1.92 12.34
CA VAL A 241 -20.45 -2.31 11.13
C VAL A 241 -20.66 -1.10 10.21
N ASP A 242 -21.03 0.06 10.76
CA ASP A 242 -21.24 1.29 10.00
C ASP A 242 -19.92 1.76 9.35
N THR A 243 -18.83 1.74 10.13
CA THR A 243 -17.48 2.07 9.64
C THR A 243 -17.04 1.10 8.53
N ALA A 244 -17.23 -0.21 8.74
CA ALA A 244 -16.91 -1.22 7.73
C ALA A 244 -17.73 -1.02 6.44
N SER A 245 -19.01 -0.67 6.57
CA SER A 245 -19.91 -0.41 5.44
C SER A 245 -19.47 0.82 4.66
N SER A 246 -19.15 1.91 5.35
CA SER A 246 -18.66 3.14 4.69
C SER A 246 -17.36 2.90 3.92
N ILE A 247 -16.43 2.10 4.45
CA ILE A 247 -15.22 1.71 3.71
C ILE A 247 -15.59 0.89 2.47
N ALA A 248 -16.51 -0.06 2.59
CA ALA A 248 -16.93 -0.89 1.46
C ALA A 248 -17.61 -0.06 0.35
N ASP A 249 -18.46 0.89 0.72
CA ASP A 249 -19.11 1.81 -0.21
C ASP A 249 -18.09 2.63 -1.00
N SER A 250 -17.05 3.15 -0.33
CA SER A 250 -15.96 3.89 -1.01
C SER A 250 -15.22 3.05 -2.06
N TRP A 251 -15.15 1.73 -1.88
CA TRP A 251 -14.57 0.83 -2.87
C TRP A 251 -15.51 0.55 -4.03
N LEU A 252 -16.82 0.48 -3.79
CA LEU A 252 -17.82 0.26 -4.84
C LEU A 252 -17.98 1.51 -5.72
N GLU A 253 -17.98 2.70 -5.12
CA GLU A 253 -18.09 3.98 -5.84
C GLU A 253 -16.90 4.22 -6.77
N ALA A 254 -15.70 3.73 -6.43
CA ALA A 254 -14.49 3.97 -7.21
C ALA A 254 -14.53 3.43 -8.64
N GLU A 255 -15.36 2.42 -8.96
CA GLU A 255 -15.55 1.97 -10.34
C GLU A 255 -16.17 3.09 -11.21
N GLU A 256 -17.10 3.85 -10.64
CA GLU A 256 -17.81 4.94 -11.31
C GLU A 256 -17.00 6.24 -11.36
N GLU A 257 -15.98 6.37 -10.49
CA GLU A 257 -15.07 7.51 -10.45
C GLU A 257 -13.87 7.38 -11.39
N THR A 258 -13.82 6.34 -12.23
CA THR A 258 -12.75 6.19 -13.22
C THR A 258 -12.71 7.40 -14.16
N ILE A 259 -11.59 8.11 -14.17
CA ILE A 259 -11.46 9.32 -14.99
C ILE A 259 -11.39 8.92 -16.47
N GLU A 260 -12.08 9.62 -17.34
CA GLU A 260 -11.87 9.47 -18.78
C GLU A 260 -10.71 10.36 -19.21
N VAL A 261 -9.75 9.81 -19.97
CA VAL A 261 -8.67 10.60 -20.55
C VAL A 261 -9.16 11.14 -21.88
N PRO A 262 -9.19 12.46 -22.10
CA PRO A 262 -9.62 13.03 -23.37
C PRO A 262 -8.64 12.68 -24.49
N ASP A 263 -9.11 12.58 -25.73
CA ASP A 263 -8.21 12.45 -26.88
C ASP A 263 -7.29 13.69 -26.99
N PRO A 264 -6.03 13.52 -27.43
CA PRO A 264 -5.19 14.66 -27.72
C PRO A 264 -5.78 15.51 -28.88
N PRO A 265 -5.53 16.83 -28.90
CA PRO A 265 -5.93 17.68 -30.02
C PRO A 265 -5.48 17.11 -31.37
N ALA A 266 -6.34 17.17 -32.38
CA ALA A 266 -6.13 16.49 -33.67
C ALA A 266 -4.87 16.95 -34.43
N ASP A 267 -4.39 18.16 -34.16
CA ASP A 267 -3.18 18.76 -34.73
C ASP A 267 -1.93 18.54 -33.87
N LEU A 268 -2.07 17.92 -32.71
CA LEU A 268 -0.99 17.65 -31.76
C LEU A 268 -0.51 16.20 -31.87
N PRO A 269 0.69 15.94 -32.43
CA PRO A 269 1.23 14.59 -32.40
C PRO A 269 1.60 14.22 -30.96
N VAL A 270 1.13 13.07 -30.49
CA VAL A 270 1.45 12.51 -29.17
C VAL A 270 1.96 11.09 -29.35
N ALA A 271 3.19 10.83 -28.91
CA ALA A 271 3.77 9.50 -29.00
C ALA A 271 3.40 8.63 -27.79
N GLY A 272 2.83 7.44 -28.04
CA GLY A 272 2.54 6.43 -27.03
C GLY A 272 3.79 5.80 -26.42
N SER A 273 4.94 5.86 -27.10
CA SER A 273 6.22 5.32 -26.63
C SER A 273 7.42 6.16 -27.07
N TYR A 274 8.58 5.96 -26.45
CA TYR A 274 9.83 6.58 -26.93
C TYR A 274 10.20 6.18 -28.36
N LYS A 275 9.94 4.92 -28.72
CA LYS A 275 10.16 4.44 -30.09
C LYS A 275 9.33 5.25 -31.08
N GLU A 276 8.03 5.38 -30.82
CA GLU A 276 7.13 6.17 -31.65
C GLU A 276 7.53 7.65 -31.70
N TYR A 277 7.97 8.21 -30.57
CA TYR A 277 8.51 9.57 -30.52
C TYR A 277 9.69 9.75 -31.48
N THR A 278 10.65 8.82 -31.47
CA THR A 278 11.80 8.88 -32.40
C THR A 278 11.43 8.69 -33.87
N GLU A 279 10.38 7.91 -34.15
CA GLU A 279 9.84 7.72 -35.50
C GLU A 279 9.14 8.98 -36.00
N MET A 280 8.33 9.63 -35.15
CA MET A 280 7.66 10.90 -35.46
C MET A 280 8.65 12.02 -35.78
N LEU A 281 9.81 12.06 -35.12
CA LEU A 281 10.88 13.01 -35.40
C LEU A 281 11.54 12.84 -36.79
N GLN A 282 11.36 11.68 -37.43
CA GLN A 282 11.88 11.39 -38.77
C GLN A 282 10.81 11.56 -39.87
N GLY A 283 9.55 11.75 -39.48
CA GLY A 283 8.40 11.82 -40.38
C GLY A 283 7.92 13.24 -40.67
N GLU A 284 6.74 13.33 -41.28
CA GLU A 284 6.09 14.59 -41.67
C GLU A 284 5.67 15.46 -40.46
N GLN A 285 5.49 14.84 -39.28
CA GLN A 285 5.08 15.49 -38.04
C GLN A 285 6.26 16.04 -37.21
N ALA A 286 7.51 15.90 -37.68
CA ALA A 286 8.70 16.20 -36.90
C ALA A 286 8.73 17.64 -36.35
N GLU A 287 8.31 18.62 -37.16
CA GLU A 287 8.31 20.03 -36.75
C GLU A 287 7.23 20.33 -35.70
N ALA A 288 6.03 19.76 -35.87
CA ALA A 288 4.95 19.86 -34.89
C ALA A 288 5.35 19.20 -33.56
N MET A 289 6.02 18.04 -33.61
CA MET A 289 6.54 17.36 -32.43
C MET A 289 7.59 18.19 -31.70
N LYS A 290 8.54 18.82 -32.41
CA LYS A 290 9.54 19.71 -31.79
C LYS A 290 8.89 20.93 -31.13
N SER A 291 7.95 21.57 -31.81
CA SER A 291 7.19 22.70 -31.27
C SER A 291 6.41 22.29 -30.01
N SER A 292 5.80 21.11 -30.02
CA SER A 292 5.12 20.53 -28.86
C SER A 292 6.07 20.29 -27.68
N VAL A 293 7.25 19.72 -27.93
CA VAL A 293 8.29 19.50 -26.91
C VAL A 293 8.76 20.81 -26.30
N GLU A 294 8.99 21.86 -27.10
CA GLU A 294 9.39 23.18 -26.61
C GLU A 294 8.32 23.81 -25.71
N LYS A 295 7.03 23.70 -26.09
CA LYS A 295 5.91 24.13 -25.25
C LYS A 295 5.84 23.34 -23.95
N GLY A 296 5.95 22.02 -24.02
CA GLY A 296 5.96 21.14 -22.86
C GLY A 296 7.09 21.49 -21.90
N GLN A 297 8.29 21.73 -22.42
CA GLN A 297 9.43 22.18 -21.61
C GLN A 297 9.12 23.48 -20.89
N ALA A 298 8.53 24.47 -21.58
CA ALA A 298 8.17 25.75 -21.00
C ALA A 298 7.17 25.61 -19.84
N PHE A 299 6.17 24.72 -19.96
CA PHE A 299 5.27 24.41 -18.84
C PHE A 299 6.00 23.72 -17.69
N PHE A 300 6.87 22.75 -18.00
CA PHE A 300 7.60 21.95 -17.02
C PHE A 300 8.53 22.78 -16.12
N VAL A 301 9.26 23.74 -16.71
CA VAL A 301 10.12 24.69 -15.97
C VAL A 301 9.35 25.93 -15.49
N GLY A 302 8.13 26.11 -15.99
CA GLY A 302 7.27 27.25 -15.69
C GLY A 302 6.81 27.30 -14.23
N LYS A 303 6.24 28.44 -13.84
CA LYS A 303 5.81 28.68 -12.45
C LYS A 303 4.47 28.05 -12.09
N ILE A 304 3.63 27.72 -13.08
CA ILE A 304 2.30 27.14 -12.87
C ILE A 304 2.43 25.65 -12.58
N ALA A 305 2.76 24.85 -13.60
CA ALA A 305 2.94 23.41 -13.40
C ALA A 305 4.15 23.10 -12.49
N SER A 306 5.22 23.91 -12.51
CA SER A 306 6.33 23.85 -11.54
C SER A 306 6.99 22.47 -11.38
N CYS A 307 6.87 21.58 -12.37
CA CYS A 307 7.31 20.18 -12.27
C CYS A 307 8.81 20.06 -11.97
N SER A 308 9.61 20.96 -12.54
CA SER A 308 11.05 21.07 -12.34
C SER A 308 11.49 21.30 -10.89
N LYS A 309 10.62 21.80 -10.00
CA LYS A 309 10.96 21.96 -8.56
C LYS A 309 11.27 20.62 -7.91
N CYS A 310 10.57 19.56 -8.30
CA CYS A 310 10.80 18.21 -7.80
C CYS A 310 11.68 17.40 -8.76
N HIS A 311 11.39 17.43 -10.05
CA HIS A 311 12.08 16.60 -11.03
C HIS A 311 13.40 17.20 -11.57
N GLY A 312 13.76 18.43 -11.17
CA GLY A 312 14.89 19.19 -11.72
C GLY A 312 14.60 19.72 -13.13
N GLU A 313 15.29 20.77 -13.58
CA GLU A 313 15.02 21.40 -14.89
C GLU A 313 15.18 20.46 -16.09
N LYS A 314 16.02 19.43 -15.95
CA LYS A 314 16.26 18.40 -16.97
C LYS A 314 15.43 17.12 -16.76
N GLY A 315 14.52 17.11 -15.77
CA GLY A 315 13.70 15.95 -15.45
C GLY A 315 14.48 14.74 -14.92
N LEU A 316 15.62 14.96 -14.27
CA LEU A 316 16.51 13.90 -13.75
C LEU A 316 16.13 13.40 -12.35
N GLY A 317 15.06 13.91 -11.75
CA GLY A 317 14.62 13.53 -10.41
C GLY A 317 15.49 14.10 -9.29
N ASN A 318 16.21 15.19 -9.55
CA ASN A 318 17.22 15.78 -8.66
C ASN A 318 16.86 17.20 -8.17
N GLY A 319 15.58 17.57 -8.20
CA GLY A 319 15.08 18.79 -7.57
C GLY A 319 14.90 18.60 -6.07
N GLN A 320 13.67 18.64 -5.58
CA GLN A 320 13.34 18.26 -4.21
C GLN A 320 13.45 16.74 -4.00
N THR A 321 14.37 16.33 -3.13
CA THR A 321 14.68 14.92 -2.82
C THR A 321 14.62 14.58 -1.33
N THR A 322 14.28 15.53 -0.46
CA THR A 322 14.26 15.32 1.00
C THR A 322 12.88 15.10 1.58
N ASP A 323 11.82 15.02 0.75
CA ASP A 323 10.47 14.77 1.25
C ASP A 323 10.22 13.26 1.43
N TYR A 324 9.19 12.92 2.18
CA TYR A 324 8.81 11.56 2.55
C TYR A 324 7.42 11.21 2.01
N ASP A 325 7.16 9.92 1.86
CA ASP A 325 5.83 9.44 1.51
C ASP A 325 4.90 9.42 2.73
N ASP A 326 3.61 9.21 2.48
CA ASP A 326 2.61 9.26 3.54
C ASP A 326 2.75 8.13 4.55
N TRP A 327 3.23 6.96 4.12
CA TRP A 327 3.52 5.83 5.01
C TRP A 327 4.60 6.16 6.02
N THR A 328 5.60 6.96 5.64
CA THR A 328 6.59 7.48 6.58
C THR A 328 5.99 8.59 7.43
N LYS A 329 5.30 9.57 6.82
CA LYS A 329 4.75 10.74 7.51
C LYS A 329 3.72 10.37 8.58
N ASP A 330 2.94 9.31 8.37
CA ASP A 330 1.85 8.85 9.26
C ASP A 330 2.26 8.66 10.72
N TRP A 331 3.41 8.02 10.94
CA TRP A 331 3.93 7.74 12.28
C TRP A 331 5.16 8.59 12.62
N THR A 332 5.50 9.58 11.79
CA THR A 332 6.61 10.52 12.05
C THR A 332 6.12 11.96 12.10
N SER A 333 6.23 12.70 10.99
CA SER A 333 5.99 14.14 10.92
C SER A 333 4.59 14.55 11.32
N ARG A 334 3.57 13.70 11.09
CA ARG A 334 2.17 14.00 11.46
C ARG A 334 1.94 13.98 12.98
N ILE A 335 2.79 13.29 13.73
CA ILE A 335 2.74 13.26 15.20
C ILE A 335 3.86 14.11 15.84
N GLY A 336 4.49 15.00 15.06
CA GLY A 336 5.54 15.90 15.53
C GLY A 336 6.94 15.30 15.66
N LEU A 337 7.15 14.04 15.25
CA LEU A 337 8.49 13.44 15.19
C LEU A 337 9.20 13.81 13.88
N LYS A 338 10.52 13.93 13.92
CA LYS A 338 11.33 14.18 12.71
C LYS A 338 11.90 12.87 12.16
N PRO A 339 11.65 12.51 10.89
CA PRO A 339 12.21 11.31 10.27
C PRO A 339 13.73 11.17 10.36
N GLU A 340 14.44 12.29 10.46
CA GLU A 340 15.90 12.37 10.55
C GLU A 340 16.42 12.06 11.96
N GLU A 341 15.60 12.22 13.01
CA GLU A 341 15.96 11.99 14.40
C GLU A 341 15.78 10.49 14.78
N ARG A 342 16.60 9.62 14.19
CA ARG A 342 16.44 8.14 14.24
C ARG A 342 16.24 7.55 15.65
N ASP A 343 16.88 8.13 16.67
CA ASP A 343 16.74 7.68 18.06
C ASP A 343 15.31 7.82 18.60
N THR A 344 14.58 8.86 18.19
CA THR A 344 13.19 9.07 18.61
C THR A 344 12.24 8.06 17.96
N LEU A 345 12.67 7.41 16.89
CA LEU A 345 11.87 6.46 16.12
C LEU A 345 12.01 5.02 16.64
N VAL A 346 12.99 4.73 17.50
CA VAL A 346 13.26 3.39 18.03
C VAL A 346 12.01 2.66 18.55
N PRO A 347 11.10 3.30 19.32
CA PRO A 347 9.89 2.62 19.80
C PRO A 347 8.96 2.13 18.69
N LEU A 348 8.90 2.85 17.57
CA LEU A 348 8.07 2.54 16.40
C LEU A 348 8.76 1.49 15.52
N LEU A 349 10.08 1.62 15.30
CA LEU A 349 10.89 0.64 14.57
C LEU A 349 10.88 -0.73 15.29
N ALA A 350 10.91 -0.73 16.62
CA ALA A 350 10.81 -1.97 17.42
C ALA A 350 9.45 -2.68 17.27
N ARG A 351 8.40 -1.94 16.90
CA ARG A 351 7.06 -2.45 16.54
C ARG A 351 6.91 -2.65 15.02
N GLY A 352 8.03 -2.58 14.31
CA GLY A 352 8.21 -2.90 12.91
C GLY A 352 7.81 -1.80 11.93
N ALA A 353 7.74 -0.54 12.35
CA ALA A 353 7.83 0.56 11.39
C ALA A 353 9.11 0.37 10.54
N LEU A 354 9.02 0.63 9.23
CA LEU A 354 10.20 0.57 8.37
C LEU A 354 11.01 1.86 8.52
N PRO A 355 12.35 1.81 8.43
CA PRO A 355 13.18 3.01 8.48
C PRO A 355 12.72 4.06 7.45
N PRO A 356 12.60 5.35 7.81
CA PRO A 356 12.19 6.38 6.84
C PRO A 356 13.09 6.41 5.61
N ILE A 357 12.47 6.42 4.43
CA ILE A 357 13.13 6.61 3.13
C ILE A 357 12.51 7.80 2.41
N ASN A 358 13.34 8.63 1.79
CA ASN A 358 12.85 9.76 1.03
C ASN A 358 12.11 9.31 -0.24
N ALA A 359 11.02 10.01 -0.56
CA ALA A 359 10.27 9.82 -1.79
C ALA A 359 10.99 10.54 -2.94
N ILE A 360 11.88 9.83 -3.63
CA ILE A 360 12.69 10.39 -4.72
C ILE A 360 11.85 10.52 -6.01
N PRO A 361 11.75 11.73 -6.61
CA PRO A 361 11.06 11.93 -7.89
C PRO A 361 11.70 11.12 -9.03
N ARG A 362 10.89 10.77 -10.03
CA ARG A 362 11.38 9.96 -11.15
C ARG A 362 12.39 10.71 -12.02
N ASN A 363 13.45 10.00 -12.40
CA ASN A 363 14.35 10.37 -13.48
C ASN A 363 13.74 9.96 -14.82
N PHE A 364 13.28 10.92 -15.61
CA PHE A 364 12.62 10.67 -16.88
C PHE A 364 13.58 10.22 -17.99
N ALA A 365 14.89 10.43 -17.83
CA ALA A 365 15.87 9.93 -18.77
C ALA A 365 15.92 8.39 -18.83
N GLU A 366 15.51 7.71 -17.75
CA GLU A 366 15.43 6.25 -17.67
C GLU A 366 14.31 5.67 -18.56
N GLY A 367 13.27 6.46 -18.89
CA GLY A 367 12.13 5.95 -19.66
C GLY A 367 11.27 4.91 -18.93
N ILE A 368 11.47 4.73 -17.61
CA ILE A 368 10.73 3.78 -16.78
C ILE A 368 9.74 4.56 -15.91
N PHE A 369 8.45 4.22 -16.03
CA PHE A 369 7.37 4.87 -15.29
C PHE A 369 6.63 3.84 -14.44
N HIS A 370 6.65 4.01 -13.12
CA HIS A 370 6.03 3.06 -12.19
C HIS A 370 4.51 2.98 -12.40
N GLY A 371 3.87 4.12 -12.65
CA GLY A 371 2.41 4.24 -12.80
C GLY A 371 1.85 3.91 -14.19
N GLY A 372 2.64 3.26 -15.05
CA GLY A 372 2.30 3.00 -16.44
C GLY A 372 3.04 3.94 -17.40
N SER A 373 3.38 3.42 -18.59
CA SER A 373 4.14 4.14 -19.59
C SER A 373 3.29 4.73 -20.69
N GLU A 374 2.02 4.33 -20.87
CA GLU A 374 1.20 4.86 -21.97
C GLU A 374 0.90 6.35 -21.76
N SER A 375 0.59 7.07 -22.84
CA SER A 375 0.32 8.51 -22.75
C SER A 375 -0.87 8.82 -21.84
N GLU A 376 -1.89 7.96 -21.82
CA GLU A 376 -3.02 8.05 -20.90
C GLU A 376 -2.61 7.84 -19.43
N ASP A 377 -1.67 6.92 -19.16
CA ASP A 377 -1.15 6.72 -17.81
C ASP A 377 -0.43 7.98 -17.33
N LEU A 378 0.47 8.52 -18.16
CA LEU A 378 1.20 9.75 -17.84
C LEU A 378 0.24 10.93 -17.63
N TYR A 379 -0.79 11.04 -18.48
CA TYR A 379 -1.83 12.04 -18.35
C TYR A 379 -2.49 11.97 -16.98
N ARG A 380 -2.94 10.79 -16.54
CA ARG A 380 -3.55 10.59 -15.22
C ARG A 380 -2.61 10.96 -14.07
N ARG A 381 -1.33 10.61 -14.16
CA ARG A 381 -0.35 10.97 -13.11
C ARG A 381 -0.11 12.47 -13.03
N ILE A 382 -0.17 13.18 -14.16
CA ILE A 382 0.00 14.63 -14.21
C ILE A 382 -1.28 15.33 -13.71
N THR A 383 -2.45 14.94 -14.19
CA THR A 383 -3.71 15.63 -13.86
C THR A 383 -4.22 15.31 -12.45
N GLN A 384 -3.96 14.11 -11.94
CA GLN A 384 -4.49 13.66 -10.65
C GLN A 384 -3.44 13.56 -9.54
N GLY A 385 -2.15 13.63 -9.90
CA GLY A 385 -1.07 13.34 -8.96
C GLY A 385 -0.94 11.85 -8.64
N ILE A 386 -0.22 11.56 -7.55
CA ILE A 386 0.06 10.20 -7.09
C ILE A 386 -0.15 10.11 -5.57
N ASP A 387 -1.22 9.43 -5.18
CA ASP A 387 -1.63 9.28 -3.79
C ASP A 387 -0.55 8.70 -2.88
N GLY A 388 -0.45 9.26 -1.67
CA GLY A 388 0.57 8.89 -0.70
C GLY A 388 1.98 9.33 -1.06
N THR A 389 2.19 10.12 -2.12
CA THR A 389 3.48 10.72 -2.44
C THR A 389 3.42 12.25 -2.41
N PRO A 390 4.57 12.94 -2.35
CA PRO A 390 4.62 14.38 -2.55
C PRO A 390 4.26 14.89 -3.97
N MET A 391 3.85 14.03 -4.91
CA MET A 391 3.51 14.44 -6.27
C MET A 391 2.01 14.82 -6.36
N PRO A 392 1.67 16.11 -6.38
CA PRO A 392 0.28 16.56 -6.43
C PRO A 392 -0.28 16.49 -7.86
N ALA A 393 -1.58 16.69 -7.97
CA ALA A 393 -2.22 17.06 -9.23
C ALA A 393 -1.62 18.37 -9.79
N ALA A 394 -1.46 18.45 -11.10
CA ALA A 394 -1.04 19.69 -11.75
C ALA A 394 -2.07 20.80 -11.51
N THR A 395 -1.57 22.02 -11.27
CA THR A 395 -2.42 23.21 -11.16
C THR A 395 -2.68 23.79 -12.53
N PHE A 396 -3.94 24.03 -12.89
CA PHE A 396 -4.34 24.66 -14.15
C PHE A 396 -4.76 26.12 -13.95
N VAL A 397 -4.47 26.96 -14.95
CA VAL A 397 -4.84 28.38 -14.98
C VAL A 397 -5.29 28.73 -16.40
N ASP A 398 -6.53 29.18 -16.53
CA ASP A 398 -7.15 29.53 -17.82
C ASP A 398 -6.28 30.48 -18.65
N GLY A 399 -6.04 30.13 -19.91
CA GLY A 399 -5.21 30.91 -20.83
C GLY A 399 -3.70 30.91 -20.55
N GLU A 400 -3.23 30.24 -19.50
CA GLU A 400 -1.80 30.09 -19.20
C GLU A 400 -1.31 28.64 -19.23
N PHE A 401 -2.05 27.71 -18.62
CA PHE A 401 -1.79 26.27 -18.67
C PHE A 401 -3.09 25.52 -18.42
N GLU A 402 -3.66 24.97 -19.48
CA GLU A 402 -4.95 24.27 -19.49
C GLU A 402 -4.74 22.75 -19.53
N GLU A 403 -5.79 21.98 -19.25
CA GLU A 403 -5.71 20.53 -19.21
C GLU A 403 -5.31 19.90 -20.57
N ALA A 404 -5.67 20.54 -21.69
CA ALA A 404 -5.22 20.13 -23.02
C ALA A 404 -3.70 20.30 -23.23
N ASP A 405 -3.04 21.19 -22.48
CA ASP A 405 -1.60 21.41 -22.59
C ASP A 405 -0.76 20.28 -21.97
N VAL A 406 -1.38 19.38 -21.21
CA VAL A 406 -0.71 18.20 -20.62
C VAL A 406 -0.10 17.31 -21.69
N TRP A 407 -0.69 17.24 -22.89
CA TRP A 407 -0.14 16.50 -24.02
C TRP A 407 1.21 17.06 -24.51
N HIS A 408 1.43 18.37 -24.38
CA HIS A 408 2.74 18.97 -24.63
C HIS A 408 3.76 18.54 -23.57
N LEU A 409 3.37 18.51 -22.28
CA LEU A 409 4.23 18.01 -21.20
C LEU A 409 4.63 16.55 -21.40
N ILE A 410 3.71 15.68 -21.82
CA ILE A 410 3.99 14.27 -22.09
C ILE A 410 5.04 14.13 -23.20
N ASN A 411 4.90 14.87 -24.30
CA ASN A 411 5.89 14.89 -25.37
C ASN A 411 7.26 15.36 -24.89
N PHE A 412 7.31 16.39 -24.05
CA PHE A 412 8.56 16.83 -23.42
C PHE A 412 9.17 15.74 -22.54
N ILE A 413 8.40 15.09 -21.67
CA ILE A 413 8.87 13.99 -20.82
C ILE A 413 9.45 12.85 -21.67
N ARG A 414 8.80 12.52 -22.79
CA ARG A 414 9.32 11.52 -23.76
C ARG A 414 10.64 11.93 -24.39
N SER A 415 10.81 13.21 -24.69
CA SER A 415 12.05 13.73 -25.27
C SER A 415 13.27 13.60 -24.36
N LEU A 416 13.06 13.45 -23.04
CA LEU A 416 14.14 13.33 -22.06
C LEU A 416 14.76 11.94 -22.02
N GLN A 417 14.08 10.90 -22.52
CA GLN A 417 14.56 9.53 -22.47
C GLN A 417 15.84 9.36 -23.30
N THR A 418 16.86 8.75 -22.70
CA THR A 418 18.15 8.48 -23.35
C THR A 418 18.31 6.99 -23.64
N THR A 419 18.90 6.62 -24.78
CA THR A 419 19.18 5.22 -25.14
C THR A 419 20.35 4.59 -24.39
N ASP A 420 21.18 5.42 -23.75
CA ASP A 420 22.38 4.96 -23.06
C ASP A 420 22.07 4.55 -21.63
N HIS A 421 21.57 3.33 -21.46
CA HIS A 421 21.77 2.59 -20.21
C HIS A 421 23.17 1.96 -20.22
N ASP A 422 24.22 2.79 -20.21
CA ASP A 422 25.52 2.33 -19.75
C ASP A 422 25.51 2.42 -18.22
N THR A 423 25.28 1.28 -17.57
CA THR A 423 25.33 1.12 -16.11
C THR A 423 26.77 1.14 -15.57
N SER A 424 27.72 1.74 -16.30
CA SER A 424 29.09 1.88 -15.85
C SER A 424 29.47 3.35 -15.61
N THR A 425 29.78 3.60 -14.33
CA THR A 425 30.65 4.67 -13.81
C THR A 425 30.13 6.11 -13.82
N ASP A 426 29.47 6.48 -12.72
CA ASP A 426 29.81 7.75 -12.05
C ASP A 426 30.04 7.48 -10.55
N PRO A 427 31.30 7.47 -10.07
CA PRO A 427 31.63 7.07 -8.69
C PRO A 427 31.33 8.15 -7.64
N GLU A 428 30.77 9.30 -8.00
CA GLU A 428 30.56 10.41 -7.04
C GLU A 428 29.23 10.37 -6.26
N ILE A 429 28.31 9.44 -6.55
CA ILE A 429 26.99 9.40 -5.86
C ILE A 429 26.95 8.34 -4.72
N THR A 430 27.95 7.47 -4.58
CA THR A 430 27.93 6.41 -3.56
C THR A 430 28.35 6.84 -2.15
N GLU A 431 28.77 8.09 -1.92
CA GLU A 431 29.23 8.54 -0.58
C GLU A 431 28.27 9.50 0.17
N ALA A 432 27.11 9.85 -0.39
CA ALA A 432 26.18 10.79 0.27
C ALA A 432 24.93 10.15 0.91
N VAL A 433 24.78 8.83 0.84
CA VAL A 433 23.64 8.10 1.44
C VAL A 433 24.13 7.13 2.52
N ASN A 434 24.76 7.68 3.56
CA ASN A 434 24.81 7.18 4.94
C ASN A 434 25.66 8.16 5.75
N PRO A 435 25.14 8.68 6.87
CA PRO A 435 25.16 7.92 8.10
C PRO A 435 23.79 7.56 8.67
#